data_AF-A0A938WED7-F1
#
_entry.id   AF-A0A938WED7-F1
#
_cell.length_a   1.000
_cell.length_b   1.000
_cell.length_c   1.000
_cell.angle_alpha   90.00
_cell.angle_beta   90.00
_cell.angle_gamma   90.00
#
_symmetry.space_group_name_H-M   'P 1'
#
loop_
_entity.id
_entity.type
_entity.pdbx_description
1 polymer ?
#
loop_
_entity_poly.entity_id
_entity_poly.type
_entity_poly.pdbx_seq_one_letter_code
_entity_poly.pdbx_strand_id
1 'polypeptide(L)' 'MDGVYTSLHDGVLRRYRAGGVETTELRGDAAAEFAAIFGADPSLYRQAEEVRRRWRPPG' A
#
# COMPACT_ATOMS: atom_id res chain seq x y z
N MET A 1 -11.17 -17.63 -5.68
CA MET A 1 -10.65 -16.40 -5.05
C MET A 1 -10.16 -16.82 -3.67
N ASP A 2 -8.85 -16.81 -3.42
CA ASP A 2 -8.23 -17.34 -2.19
C ASP A 2 -8.52 -16.54 -0.90
N GLY A 3 -9.54 -15.66 -0.92
CA GLY A 3 -10.01 -14.92 0.25
C GLY A 3 -9.00 -13.92 0.85
N VAL A 4 -7.86 -13.70 0.21
CA VAL A 4 -6.85 -12.73 0.68
C VAL A 4 -7.27 -11.32 0.27
N TYR A 5 -7.49 -10.47 1.26
CA TYR A 5 -7.74 -9.04 1.03
C TYR A 5 -6.86 -8.18 1.92
N THR A 6 -6.54 -6.98 1.44
CA THR A 6 -5.66 -6.03 2.13
C THR A 6 -6.40 -4.71 2.31
N SER A 7 -6.34 -4.13 3.51
CA SER A 7 -6.87 -2.78 3.78
C SER A 7 -5.77 -1.87 4.31
N LEU A 8 -5.84 -0.59 3.95
CA LEU A 8 -4.95 0.45 4.43
C LEU A 8 -5.77 1.55 5.11
N HIS A 9 -5.51 1.79 6.39
CA HIS A 9 -6.17 2.83 7.15
C HIS A 9 -5.17 3.51 8.08
N ASP A 10 -5.04 4.84 8.01
CA ASP A 10 -4.12 5.65 8.82
C ASP A 10 -2.67 5.12 8.88
N GLY A 11 -2.15 4.68 7.73
CA GLY A 11 -0.80 4.12 7.63
C GLY A 11 -0.67 2.69 8.18
N VAL A 12 -1.76 2.08 8.64
CA VAL A 12 -1.80 0.69 9.09
C VAL A 12 -2.35 -0.19 7.98
N LEU A 13 -1.51 -1.10 7.50
CA LEU A 13 -1.83 -2.09 6.50
C LEU A 13 -2.28 -3.39 7.17
N ARG A 14 -3.45 -3.90 6.83
CA ARG A 14 -3.96 -5.17 7.34
C ARG A 14 -4.15 -6.16 6.21
N ARG A 15 -3.56 -7.34 6.36
CA ARG A 15 -3.72 -8.46 5.42
C ARG A 15 -4.55 -9.54 6.08
N TYR A 16 -5.68 -9.86 5.47
CA TYR A 16 -6.61 -10.85 5.95
C TYR A 16 -6.41 -12.14 5.16
N ARG A 17 -6.19 -13.24 5.86
CA ARG A 17 -5.96 -14.56 5.30
C ARG A 17 -6.87 -15.56 6.02
N ALA A 18 -7.08 -16.75 5.44
CA ALA A 18 -7.81 -17.82 6.12
C ALA A 18 -7.21 -18.20 7.49
N GLY A 19 -5.89 -18.01 7.66
CA GLY A 19 -5.17 -18.27 8.92
C GLY A 19 -5.12 -17.10 9.91
N GLY A 20 -5.78 -15.97 9.62
CA GLY A 20 -5.82 -14.81 10.51
C GLY A 20 -5.46 -13.48 9.84
N VAL A 21 -5.33 -12.45 10.67
CA VAL A 21 -5.06 -11.06 10.24
C VAL A 21 -3.65 -10.68 10.64
N GLU A 22 -2.86 -10.20 9.68
CA GLU A 22 -1.57 -9.58 9.94
C GLU A 22 -1.69 -8.07 9.81
N THR A 23 -0.95 -7.36 10.65
CA THR A 23 -0.94 -5.90 10.67
C THR A 23 0.49 -5.40 10.52
N THR A 24 0.71 -4.50 9.57
CA THR A 24 1.98 -3.84 9.31
C THR A 24 1.77 -2.34 9.40
N GLU A 25 2.54 -1.67 10.26
CA GLU A 25 2.53 -0.21 10.34
C GLU A 25 3.51 0.34 9.29
N LEU A 26 3.02 1.12 8.34
CA LEU A 26 3.83 1.71 7.28
C LEU A 26 4.63 2.89 7.84
N ARG A 27 5.82 2.59 8.38
CA ARG A 27 6.80 3.59 8.80
C ARG A 27 7.88 3.73 7.73
N GLY A 28 7.62 4.52 6.68
CA GLY A 28 8.62 4.82 5.64
C GLY A 28 8.10 4.65 4.21
N ASP A 29 8.89 3.99 3.35
CA ASP A 29 8.64 3.87 1.91
C ASP A 29 7.50 2.86 1.60
N ALA A 30 6.27 3.36 1.65
CA ALA A 30 5.06 2.57 1.37
C ALA A 30 5.07 1.89 0.00
N ALA A 31 5.83 2.40 -0.98
CA ALA A 31 5.92 1.79 -2.32
C ALA A 31 6.54 0.40 -2.28
N ALA A 32 7.57 0.18 -1.45
CA ALA A 32 8.22 -1.11 -1.31
C ALA A 32 7.30 -2.15 -0.65
N GLU A 33 6.53 -1.74 0.35
CA GLU A 33 5.57 -2.59 1.05
C GLU A 33 4.42 -3.02 0.12
N PHE A 34 3.89 -2.11 -0.68
CA PHE A 34 2.87 -2.46 -1.68
C PHE A 34 3.42 -3.35 -2.79
N ALA A 35 4.65 -3.13 -3.24
CA ALA A 35 5.31 -4.00 -4.20
C ALA A 35 5.42 -5.43 -3.68
N ALA A 36 5.81 -5.62 -2.42
CA ALA A 36 5.91 -6.95 -1.80
C ALA A 36 4.55 -7.67 -1.71
N ILE A 37 3.45 -6.94 -1.57
CA ILE A 37 2.11 -7.52 -1.38
C ILE A 37 1.41 -7.80 -2.71
N PHE A 38 1.49 -6.84 -3.64
CA PHE A 38 0.76 -6.90 -4.90
C PHE A 38 1.63 -7.38 -6.06
N GLY A 39 2.94 -7.59 -5.85
CA GLY A 39 3.88 -8.03 -6.87
C GLY A 39 4.13 -7.00 -7.98
N ALA A 40 3.82 -5.74 -7.73
CA ALA A 40 3.99 -4.65 -8.68
C ALA A 40 5.37 -3.99 -8.55
N ASP A 41 5.87 -3.41 -9.64
CA ASP A 41 7.11 -2.63 -9.63
C ASP A 41 6.95 -1.41 -8.68
N PRO A 42 7.81 -1.24 -7.66
CA PRO A 42 7.71 -0.13 -6.70
C PRO A 42 7.84 1.25 -7.35
N SER A 43 8.49 1.36 -8.51
CA SER A 43 8.59 2.62 -9.26
C SER A 43 7.23 3.15 -9.72
N LEU A 44 6.25 2.27 -9.96
CA LEU A 44 4.89 2.67 -10.34
C LEU A 44 4.19 3.45 -9.22
N TYR A 45 4.36 3.01 -7.96
CA TYR A 45 3.81 3.71 -6.81
C TYR A 45 4.49 5.06 -6.57
N ARG A 46 5.81 5.15 -6.79
CA ARG A 46 6.55 6.42 -6.70
C ARG A 46 6.11 7.42 -7.77
N GLN A 47 5.96 6.96 -9.02
CA GLN A 47 5.44 7.81 -10.11
C GLN A 47 4.01 8.28 -9.82
N ALA A 48 3.14 7.39 -9.34
CA ALA A 48 1.79 7.75 -8.95
C ALA A 48 1.79 8.79 -7.80
N GLU A 49 2.70 8.67 -6.84
CA GLU A 49 2.85 9.67 -5.78
C GLU A 49 3.33 11.02 -6.32
N GLU A 50 4.31 11.03 -7.23
CA GLU A 50 4.81 12.24 -7.87
C GLU A 50 3.71 12.97 -8.64
N VAL A 51 2.95 12.22 -9.46
CA VAL A 51 1.77 12.74 -10.18
C VAL A 51 0.76 13.31 -9.18
N ARG A 52 0.44 12.58 -8.10
CA ARG A 52 -0.48 13.06 -7.07
C ARG A 52 0.01 14.36 -6.41
N ARG A 53 1.31 14.48 -6.13
CA ARG A 53 1.90 15.70 -5.55
C ARG A 53 1.83 16.87 -6.53
N ARG A 54 2.13 16.63 -7.81
CA ARG A 54 2.10 17.64 -8.87
C ARG A 54 0.70 18.20 -9.12
N TRP A 55 -0.32 17.35 -9.02
CA TRP A 55 -1.72 17.72 -9.27
C TRP A 55 -2.53 17.90 -7.99
N ARG A 56 -1.90 17.94 -6.82
CA ARG A 56 -2.59 18.24 -5.56
C ARG A 56 -3.03 19.71 -5.63
N PRO A 57 -4.34 20.01 -5.66
CA PRO A 57 -4.78 21.39 -5.58
C PRO A 57 -4.27 22.00 -4.27
N PRO A 58 -3.84 23.28 -4.26
CA PRO A 58 -3.59 23.98 -3.01
C PRO A 58 -4.88 23.95 -2.19
N GLY A 59 -4.77 23.43 -0.96
CA GLY A 59 -5.87 23.40 0.00
C GLY A 59 -6.15 24.76 0.60
#